data_AF-A0A538DKZ8-F1
#
_entry.id   AF-A0A538DKZ8-F1
#
_cell.length_a   1.000
_cell.length_b   1.000
_cell.length_c   1.000
_cell.angle_alpha   90.00
_cell.angle_beta   90.00
_cell.angle_gamma   90.00
#
_symmetry.space_group_name_H-M   'P 1'
#
loop_
_entity.id
_entity.type
_entity.pdbx_description
1 polymer ?
#
loop_
_entity_poly.entity_id
_entity_poly.type
_entity_poly.pdbx_seq_one_letter_code
_entity_poly.pdbx_strand_id
1 'polypeptide(L)' 'MHLYGDTLKNYVARELPPRRLDEIDAHVSNCLFCAHALAGETTASETWERRGLLGRLVRT' A
#
# COMPACT_ATOMS: atom_id res chain seq x y z
N MET A 1 3.88 14.34 11.00
CA MET A 1 4.24 13.97 9.61
C MET A 1 3.20 12.99 9.13
N HIS A 2 2.72 13.11 7.89
CA HIS A 2 1.80 12.15 7.27
C HIS A 2 2.43 11.62 5.99
N LEU A 3 2.07 10.41 5.60
CA LEU A 3 2.60 9.72 4.43
C LEU A 3 1.72 10.01 3.20
N TYR A 4 2.37 10.36 2.09
CA TYR A 4 1.71 10.66 0.81
C TYR A 4 2.60 10.21 -0.36
N GLY A 5 1.97 10.02 -1.53
CA GLY A 5 2.65 9.86 -2.81
C GLY A 5 3.66 8.71 -2.83
N ASP A 6 4.87 8.98 -3.32
CA ASP A 6 5.90 7.96 -3.55
C ASP A 6 6.39 7.29 -2.27
N THR A 7 6.36 7.97 -1.12
CA THR A 7 6.76 7.35 0.15
C THR A 7 5.77 6.27 0.58
N LEU A 8 4.48 6.49 0.32
CA LEU A 8 3.43 5.52 0.61
C LEU A 8 3.52 4.32 -0.32
N LYS A 9 3.77 4.55 -1.62
CA LYS A 9 3.96 3.48 -2.62
C LYS A 9 5.18 2.62 -2.32
N ASN A 10 6.32 3.24 -2.05
CA ASN A 10 7.56 2.53 -1.72
C ASN A 10 7.44 1.76 -0.40
N TYR A 11 6.64 2.25 0.54
CA TYR A 11 6.32 1.54 1.78
C TYR A 11 5.47 0.29 1.51
N VAL A 12 4.39 0.40 0.71
CA VAL A 12 3.56 -0.74 0.31
C VAL A 12 4.37 -1.78 -0.46
N ALA A 13 5.25 -1.33 -1.36
CA ALA A 13 6.17 -2.20 -2.11
C ALA A 13 7.33 -2.77 -1.27
N ARG A 14 7.47 -2.35 0.01
CA ARG A 14 8.58 -2.71 0.91
C ARG A 14 9.98 -2.37 0.34
N GLU A 15 10.06 -1.32 -0.48
CA GLU A 15 11.31 -0.84 -1.12
C GLU A 15 12.05 0.23 -0.29
N LEU A 16 11.64 0.44 0.96
CA LEU A 16 12.29 1.35 1.89
C LEU A 16 13.32 0.63 2.76
N PRO A 17 14.37 1.34 3.24
CA PRO A 17 15.31 0.77 4.21
C PRO A 17 14.59 0.26 5.47
N PRO A 18 15.06 -0.84 6.10
CA PRO A 18 14.37 -1.47 7.24
C PRO A 18 14.04 -0.50 8.38
N ARG A 19 15.00 0.36 8.73
CA ARG A 19 14.80 1.39 9.76
C ARG A 19 13.64 2.35 9.46
N ARG A 20 13.45 2.70 8.18
CA ARG A 20 12.34 3.57 7.76
C ARG A 20 11.00 2.83 7.76
N LEU A 21 11.01 1.52 7.50
CA LEU A 21 9.80 0.71 7.63
C LEU A 21 9.31 0.70 9.08
N ASP A 22 10.21 0.47 10.04
CA ASP A 22 9.88 0.46 11.47
C ASP A 22 9.33 1.81 11.96
N GLU A 23 9.95 2.91 11.52
CA GLU A 23 9.50 4.27 11.84
C GLU A 23 8.09 4.55 11.27
N ILE A 24 7.80 4.03 10.07
CA ILE A 24 6.48 4.16 9.43
C ILE A 24 5.45 3.26 10.12
N ASP A 25 5.79 2.01 10.45
CA ASP A 25 4.91 1.08 11.17
C ASP A 25 4.47 1.69 12.52
N ALA A 26 5.42 2.26 13.29
CA ALA A 26 5.14 2.96 14.54
C ALA A 26 4.28 4.23 14.36
N HIS A 27 4.44 4.93 13.23
CA HIS A 27 3.62 6.09 12.93
C HIS A 27 2.18 5.70 12.56
N VAL A 28 2.01 4.70 11.71
CA VAL A 28 0.71 4.23 11.20
C VAL A 28 -0.14 3.66 12.33
N SER A 29 0.47 2.97 13.30
CA SER A 29 -0.25 2.46 14.47
C SER A 29 -0.90 3.56 15.33
N ASN A 30 -0.44 4.81 15.18
CA ASN A 30 -0.91 5.97 15.95
C ASN A 30 -1.61 7.02 15.07
N CYS A 31 -1.71 6.81 13.75
CA CYS A 31 -2.26 7.78 12.82
C CYS A 31 -3.35 7.18 11.94
N LEU A 32 -4.61 7.39 12.35
CA LEU A 32 -5.80 6.89 11.64
C LEU A 32 -5.84 7.36 10.17
N PHE A 33 -5.41 8.59 9.90
CA PHE A 33 -5.31 9.13 8.54
C PHE A 33 -4.36 8.29 7.66
N CYS A 34 -3.15 7.99 8.15
CA CYS A 34 -2.18 7.20 7.40
C CYS A 34 -2.58 5.72 7.30
N ALA A 35 -3.25 5.19 8.31
CA ALA A 35 -3.84 3.84 8.25
C ALA A 35 -4.90 3.74 7.15
N HIS A 36 -5.78 4.74 7.03
CA HIS A 36 -6.77 4.80 5.95
C HIS A 36 -6.13 4.99 4.58
N ALA A 37 -5.14 5.87 4.46
CA ALA A 37 -4.40 6.07 3.21
C ALA A 37 -3.72 4.78 2.74
N LEU A 38 -3.13 4.00 3.66
CA LEU A 38 -2.55 2.68 3.35
C LEU A 38 -3.60 1.69 2.86
N ALA A 39 -4.74 1.59 3.54
CA ALA A 39 -5.83 0.72 3.10
C ALA A 39 -6.37 1.10 1.69
N GLY A 40 -6.37 2.39 1.36
CA GLY A 40 -6.72 2.88 0.03
C GLY A 40 -5.72 2.44 -1.05
N GLU A 41 -4.41 2.56 -0.78
CA GLU A 41 -3.38 2.15 -1.75
C GLU A 41 -3.31 0.62 -1.91
N THR A 42 -3.48 -0.16 -0.83
CA THR A 42 -3.50 -1.63 -0.92
C THR A 42 -4.70 -2.11 -1.72
N THR A 43 -5.87 -1.49 -1.56
CA THR A 43 -7.07 -1.86 -2.35
C THR A 43 -6.93 -1.44 -3.81
N ALA A 44 -6.28 -0.30 -4.11
CA ALA A 44 -5.95 0.08 -5.47
C ALA A 44 -4.95 -0.89 -6.14
N SER A 45 -3.96 -1.36 -5.38
CA SER A 45 -3.00 -2.38 -5.81
C SER A 45 -3.70 -3.73 -6.08
N GLU A 46 -4.56 -4.20 -5.16
CA GLU A 46 -5.36 -5.41 -5.34
C GLU A 46 -6.34 -5.32 -6.52
N THR A 47 -6.87 -4.12 -6.82
CA THR A 47 -7.78 -3.92 -7.96
C THR A 47 -7.05 -4.09 -9.29
N TRP A 48 -5.77 -3.70 -9.36
CA TRP A 48 -4.90 -3.98 -10.51
C TRP A 48 -4.61 -5.48 -10.65
N GLU A 49 -4.32 -6.19 -9.55
CA GLU A 49 -4.10 -7.64 -9.58
C GLU A 49 -5.37 -8.42 -9.97
N ARG A 50 -6.56 -8.00 -9.51
CA ARG A 50 -7.84 -8.63 -9.90
C ARG A 50 -8.17 -8.46 -11.38
N ARG A 51 -7.80 -7.35 -12.02
CA ARG A 51 -7.97 -7.19 -13.47
C ARG A 51 -6.99 -8.05 -14.28
N GLY A 52 -5.81 -8.35 -13.73
CA GLY A 52 -4.82 -9.23 -14.36
C GLY A 52 -5.11 -10.72 -14.22
N LEU A 53 -5.54 -11.17 -13.03
CA LEU A 53 -5.79 -12.59 -12.74
C LEU A 53 -7.18 -13.07 -13.17
N LEU A 54 -8.24 -12.25 -13.02
CA LEU A 54 -9.59 -12.64 -13.46
C LEU A 54 -9.87 -12.33 -14.94
N GLY A 55 -9.09 -11.45 -15.57
CA GLY A 55 -9.16 -11.20 -17.02
C GLY A 55 -8.78 -12.42 -17.88
N ARG A 56 -8.09 -13.40 -17.30
CA ARG A 56 -7.78 -14.69 -17.95
C ARG A 56 -8.85 -15.77 -17.73
N LEU A 57 -9.78 -15.58 -16.80
CA LEU A 57 -10.85 -16.54 -16.52
C LEU A 57 -12.17 -16.21 -17.23
N VAL A 58 -12.28 -15.04 -17.87
CA VAL A 58 -13.40 -14.66 -18.75
C VAL A 58 -12.99 -14.83 -20.23
N ARG A 59 -12.45 -16.02 -20.56
CA ARG A 59 -12.37 -16.50 -21.94
C ARG A 59 -12.51 -18.03 -21.94
N THR A 60 -13.69 -18.49 -21.56
CA THR A 60 -14.24 -19.80 -21.93
C THR A 60 -15.69 -19.59 -22.30
#